data_AF-A0A931DWW1-F1
#
_entry.id   AF-A0A931DWW1-F1
#
_cell.length_a   1.000
_cell.length_b   1.000
_cell.length_c   1.000
_cell.angle_alpha   90.00
_cell.angle_beta   90.00
_cell.angle_gamma   90.00
#
_symmetry.space_group_name_H-M   'P 1'
#
loop_
_entity.id
_entity.type
_entity.pdbx_description
1 polymer ?
#
loop_
_entity_poly.entity_id
_entity_poly.type
_entity_poly.pdbx_seq_one_letter_code
_entity_poly.pdbx_strand_id
1 'polypeptide(L)'
;MTIRVAADGSALGNPGPAGWAWYVDDSCWAAGGWKHATNNQAELTAVLQFFRATASLDDELLILCDSQYVINCVTKWLPGWKKKGWRKADGKPVMNVELLQEIDAELPGRNYRFEWVKGHANHPLNEAADTRARAVSEAYQRGATIASGPGFVRPGVSAETRPSDTRLVGTAAPAARTADAAAVLFDFDELEVPDTVDVVVTLSAAQFERLTARARTRGVRPDQLLRELI
;
A
#
# COMPACT_ATOMS: atom_id res chain seq x y z
N MET A 1 21.37 -15.47 -0.97
CA MET A 1 20.06 -16.17 -1.00
C MET A 1 19.00 -15.13 -1.36
N THR A 2 17.81 -15.52 -1.81
CA THR A 2 16.72 -14.56 -2.09
C THR A 2 15.69 -14.65 -0.96
N ILE A 3 15.45 -13.54 -0.26
CA ILE A 3 14.42 -13.43 0.77
C ILE A 3 13.15 -12.91 0.08
N ARG A 4 12.07 -13.68 0.16
CA ARG A 4 10.75 -13.29 -0.36
C ARG A 4 9.92 -12.73 0.78
N VAL A 5 9.36 -11.54 0.60
CA VAL A 5 8.51 -10.87 1.58
C VAL A 5 7.30 -10.29 0.86
N ALA A 6 6.14 -10.27 1.50
CA ALA A 6 5.04 -9.40 1.10
C ALA A 6 4.95 -8.20 2.04
N ALA A 7 4.68 -7.02 1.49
CA ALA A 7 4.51 -5.79 2.26
C ALA A 7 3.20 -5.12 1.85
N ASP A 8 2.36 -4.82 2.86
CA ASP A 8 1.01 -4.32 2.64
C ASP A 8 0.58 -3.31 3.72
N GLY A 9 -0.42 -2.48 3.40
CA GLY A 9 -0.98 -1.45 4.23
C GLY A 9 -2.51 -1.45 4.18
N SER A 10 -3.13 -1.14 5.32
CA SER A 10 -4.57 -1.06 5.48
C SER A 10 -4.95 0.24 6.20
N ALA A 11 -5.99 0.93 5.74
CA ALA A 11 -6.58 2.06 6.43
C ALA A 11 -8.12 1.94 6.50
N LEU A 12 -8.68 2.16 7.69
CA LEU A 12 -10.12 2.19 7.95
C LEU A 12 -10.64 3.62 7.76
N GLY A 13 -10.82 4.00 6.50
CA GLY A 13 -10.98 5.40 6.08
C GLY A 13 -9.65 6.00 5.65
N ASN A 14 -9.67 6.98 4.73
CA ASN A 14 -8.47 7.50 4.10
C ASN A 14 -8.47 9.05 4.08
N PRO A 15 -7.99 9.73 5.15
CA PRO A 15 -7.24 9.17 6.29
C PRO A 15 -8.11 8.56 7.41
N GLY A 16 -7.54 7.63 8.19
CA GLY A 16 -8.21 6.92 9.28
C GLY A 16 -7.24 6.05 10.10
N PRO A 17 -7.72 5.22 11.05
CA PRO A 17 -6.91 4.20 11.69
C PRO A 17 -6.24 3.32 10.65
N ALA A 18 -4.92 3.20 10.71
CA ALA A 18 -4.14 2.53 9.67
C ALA A 18 -3.10 1.59 10.27
N GLY A 19 -2.78 0.55 9.53
CA GLY A 19 -1.82 -0.48 9.89
C GLY A 19 -0.99 -0.89 8.70
N TRP A 20 0.27 -1.20 8.94
CA TRP A 20 1.23 -1.72 7.97
C TRP A 20 1.73 -3.08 8.45
N ALA A 21 2.10 -3.94 7.52
CA ALA A 21 2.78 -5.19 7.84
C ALA A 21 3.71 -5.62 6.70
N TRP A 22 4.81 -6.25 7.07
CA TRP A 22 5.59 -7.08 6.15
C TRP A 22 5.65 -8.51 6.68
N TYR A 23 5.68 -9.49 5.78
CA TYR A 23 5.53 -10.90 6.10
C TYR A 23 6.42 -11.77 5.22
N VAL A 24 7.30 -12.56 5.85
CA VAL A 24 8.08 -13.62 5.21
C VAL A 24 7.45 -14.97 5.53
N ASP A 25 7.26 -15.25 6.82
CA ASP A 25 6.57 -16.41 7.38
C ASP A 25 6.10 -16.12 8.81
N ASP A 26 5.41 -17.07 9.47
CA ASP A 26 4.85 -16.87 10.81
C ASP A 26 5.91 -16.62 11.92
N SER A 27 7.17 -16.97 11.66
CA SER A 27 8.30 -16.70 12.55
C SER A 27 9.06 -15.40 12.19
N CYS A 28 8.78 -14.81 11.03
CA CYS A 28 9.48 -13.66 10.47
C CYS A 28 8.49 -12.67 9.85
N TRP A 29 7.95 -11.79 10.68
CA TRP A 29 7.03 -10.73 10.27
C TRP A 29 7.06 -9.58 11.28
N ALA A 30 6.68 -8.39 10.83
CA ALA A 30 6.39 -7.28 11.73
C ALA A 30 5.21 -6.44 11.26
N ALA A 31 4.54 -5.80 12.21
CA ALA A 31 3.41 -4.92 11.95
C ALA A 31 3.37 -3.73 12.92
N GLY A 32 2.71 -2.66 12.51
CA GLY A 32 2.54 -1.44 13.30
C GLY A 32 1.54 -0.51 12.63
N GLY A 33 1.30 0.68 13.18
CA GLY A 33 0.29 1.56 12.59
C GLY A 33 0.10 2.88 13.33
N TRP A 34 -1.01 3.55 13.04
CA TRP A 34 -1.39 4.84 13.63
C TRP A 34 -2.90 4.94 13.79
N LYS A 35 -3.33 5.84 14.70
CA LYS A 35 -4.75 6.22 14.82
C LYS A 35 -5.27 6.98 13.59
N HIS A 36 -4.39 7.65 12.86
CA HIS A 36 -4.75 8.51 11.74
C HIS A 36 -3.62 8.59 10.71
N ALA A 37 -3.75 7.84 9.62
CA ALA A 37 -2.88 7.89 8.45
C ALA A 37 -3.66 7.43 7.20
N THR A 38 -3.02 7.53 6.04
CA THR A 38 -3.57 7.08 4.76
C THR A 38 -3.12 5.64 4.43
N ASN A 39 -3.81 4.99 3.49
CA ASN A 39 -3.39 3.67 3.00
C ASN A 39 -1.98 3.72 2.40
N ASN A 40 -1.70 4.73 1.57
CA ASN A 40 -0.39 4.91 0.93
C ASN A 40 0.74 5.09 1.94
N GLN A 41 0.50 5.80 3.05
CA GLN A 41 1.49 5.91 4.12
C GLN A 41 1.75 4.57 4.80
N ALA A 42 0.72 3.76 5.02
CA ALA A 42 0.86 2.42 5.58
C ALA A 42 1.65 1.49 4.65
N GLU A 43 1.29 1.42 3.36
CA GLU A 43 1.99 0.58 2.38
C GLU A 43 3.47 0.98 2.22
N LEU A 44 3.77 2.28 2.10
CA LEU A 44 5.16 2.77 2.05
C LEU A 44 5.94 2.41 3.31
N THR A 45 5.28 2.50 4.48
CA THR A 45 5.94 2.17 5.75
C THR A 45 6.20 0.68 5.88
N ALA A 46 5.32 -0.19 5.39
CA ALA A 46 5.58 -1.63 5.37
C ALA A 46 6.91 -1.95 4.67
N VAL A 47 7.14 -1.35 3.49
CA VAL A 47 8.39 -1.47 2.74
C VAL A 47 9.58 -0.88 3.48
N LEU A 48 9.45 0.34 4.02
CA LEU A 48 10.50 1.00 4.78
C LEU A 48 10.94 0.17 6.00
N GLN A 49 9.99 -0.36 6.75
CA GLN A 49 10.26 -1.14 7.96
C GLN A 49 10.92 -2.48 7.62
N PHE A 50 10.55 -3.11 6.50
CA PHE A 50 11.24 -4.30 6.02
C PHE A 50 12.69 -3.97 5.65
N PHE A 51 12.93 -2.89 4.91
CA PHE A 51 14.28 -2.45 4.56
C PHE A 51 15.13 -2.21 5.81
N ARG A 52 14.60 -1.51 6.82
CA ARG A 52 15.30 -1.30 8.10
C ARG A 52 15.63 -2.61 8.81
N ALA A 53 14.66 -3.53 8.89
CA ALA A 53 14.85 -4.81 9.57
C ALA A 53 15.91 -5.70 8.90
N THR A 54 16.21 -5.44 7.63
CA THR A 54 17.17 -6.20 6.82
C THR A 54 18.41 -5.39 6.43
N ALA A 55 18.65 -4.23 7.06
CA ALA A 55 19.72 -3.30 6.68
C ALA A 55 21.14 -3.91 6.76
N SER A 56 21.34 -4.93 7.58
CA SER A 56 22.64 -5.62 7.74
C SER A 56 22.82 -6.82 6.79
N LEU A 57 21.91 -7.04 5.84
CA LEU A 57 21.94 -8.19 4.94
C LEU A 57 22.37 -7.79 3.52
N ASP A 58 23.18 -8.66 2.91
CA ASP A 58 23.58 -8.57 1.50
C ASP A 58 22.74 -9.50 0.59
N ASP A 59 21.73 -10.17 1.15
CA ASP A 59 20.84 -11.07 0.42
C ASP A 59 19.96 -10.30 -0.59
N GLU A 60 19.55 -10.96 -1.68
CA GLU A 60 18.58 -10.38 -2.62
C GLU A 60 17.21 -10.31 -1.94
N LEU A 61 16.56 -9.15 -2.02
CA LEU A 61 15.24 -8.91 -1.45
C LEU A 61 14.20 -8.89 -2.57
N LEU A 62 13.28 -9.85 -2.56
CA LEU A 62 12.11 -9.88 -3.43
C LEU A 62 10.88 -9.42 -2.64
N ILE A 63 10.44 -8.18 -2.91
CA ILE A 63 9.29 -7.57 -2.25
C ILE A 63 8.04 -7.71 -3.13
N LEU A 64 7.03 -8.40 -2.61
CA LEU A 64 5.71 -8.54 -3.21
C LEU A 64 4.81 -7.42 -2.67
N CYS A 65 4.20 -6.66 -3.57
CA CYS A 65 3.21 -5.64 -3.24
C CYS A 65 2.09 -5.68 -4.28
N ASP A 66 0.85 -5.45 -3.87
CA ASP A 66 -0.26 -5.19 -4.77
C ASP A 66 -0.42 -3.69 -5.10
N SER A 67 0.19 -2.81 -4.31
CA SER A 67 0.26 -1.38 -4.57
C SER A 67 1.24 -1.02 -5.69
N GLN A 68 0.68 -0.69 -6.86
CA GLN A 68 1.46 -0.09 -7.94
C GLN A 68 2.03 1.28 -7.55
N TYR A 69 1.37 2.01 -6.64
CA TYR A 69 1.86 3.29 -6.14
C TYR A 69 3.21 3.11 -5.44
N VAL A 70 3.31 2.18 -4.48
CA VAL A 70 4.57 1.90 -3.77
C VAL A 70 5.67 1.44 -4.73
N ILE A 71 5.36 0.48 -5.60
CA ILE A 71 6.34 -0.03 -6.57
C ILE A 71 6.87 1.11 -7.44
N ASN A 72 6.00 1.95 -8.01
CA ASN A 72 6.40 3.05 -8.87
C ASN A 72 7.16 4.15 -8.10
N CYS A 73 6.76 4.46 -6.86
CA CYS A 73 7.47 5.38 -5.98
C CYS A 73 8.94 4.97 -5.85
N VAL A 74 9.21 3.73 -5.44
CA VAL A 74 10.58 3.28 -5.16
C VAL A 74 11.38 3.03 -6.44
N THR A 75 10.77 2.46 -7.48
CA THR A 75 11.51 1.99 -8.67
C THR A 75 11.61 3.01 -9.80
N LYS A 76 10.63 3.91 -9.96
CA LYS A 76 10.53 4.81 -11.11
C LYS A 76 10.69 6.28 -10.73
N TRP A 77 10.00 6.71 -9.69
CA TRP A 77 9.81 8.15 -9.44
C TRP A 77 10.84 8.75 -8.50
N LEU A 78 11.20 8.03 -7.43
CA LEU A 78 12.15 8.48 -6.41
C LEU A 78 13.48 8.99 -6.98
N PRO A 79 14.14 8.30 -7.94
CA PRO A 79 15.39 8.81 -8.53
C PRO A 79 15.21 10.17 -9.24
N GLY A 80 14.06 10.38 -9.89
CA GLY A 80 13.72 11.63 -10.56
C GLY A 80 13.39 12.75 -9.56
N TRP A 81 12.58 12.44 -8.54
CA TRP A 81 12.23 13.40 -7.49
C TRP A 81 13.45 13.85 -6.69
N LYS A 82 14.36 12.93 -6.34
CA LYS A 82 15.61 13.27 -5.65
C LYS A 82 16.45 14.28 -6.44
N LYS A 83 16.59 14.08 -7.77
CA LYS A 83 17.30 15.02 -8.66
C LYS A 83 16.61 16.39 -8.73
N LYS A 84 15.29 16.44 -8.57
CA LYS A 84 14.48 17.68 -8.58
C LYS A 84 14.27 18.27 -7.18
N GLY A 85 15.04 17.84 -6.17
CA GLY A 85 14.90 18.35 -4.80
C GLY A 85 13.55 18.03 -4.16
N TRP A 86 12.99 16.87 -4.48
CA TRP A 86 11.71 16.36 -3.96
C TRP A 86 10.48 17.22 -4.28
N ARG A 87 10.48 17.81 -5.48
CA ARG A 87 9.37 18.60 -6.00
C ARG A 87 8.80 18.00 -7.29
N LYS A 88 7.50 18.17 -7.46
CA LYS A 88 6.77 17.90 -8.69
C LYS A 88 7.04 18.98 -9.75
N ALA A 89 6.53 18.77 -10.97
CA ALA A 89 6.68 19.73 -12.06
C ALA A 89 5.97 21.07 -11.78
N ASP A 90 4.84 21.03 -11.06
CA ASP A 90 4.10 22.20 -10.57
C ASP A 90 4.78 22.94 -9.40
N GLY A 91 5.98 22.49 -8.97
CA GLY A 91 6.75 23.08 -7.88
C GLY A 91 6.31 22.65 -6.48
N LYS A 92 5.18 21.95 -6.34
CA LYS A 92 4.69 21.45 -5.05
C LYS A 92 5.59 20.30 -4.54
N PRO A 93 5.68 20.11 -3.22
CA PRO A 93 6.35 18.94 -2.65
C PRO A 93 5.72 17.64 -3.14
N VAL A 94 6.55 16.60 -3.27
CA VAL A 94 6.06 15.24 -3.51
C VAL A 94 5.26 14.77 -2.30
N MET A 95 4.12 14.11 -2.52
CA MET A 95 3.33 13.54 -1.44
C MET A 95 4.13 12.46 -0.71
N ASN A 96 4.03 12.40 0.62
CA ASN A 96 4.80 11.46 1.47
C ASN A 96 6.32 11.61 1.34
N VAL A 97 6.81 12.82 1.03
CA VAL A 97 8.24 13.09 0.81
C VAL A 97 9.12 12.63 1.97
N GLU A 98 8.68 12.81 3.21
CA GLU A 98 9.43 12.39 4.40
C GLU A 98 9.65 10.88 4.41
N LEU A 99 8.59 10.09 4.18
CA LEU A 99 8.68 8.63 4.09
C LEU A 99 9.53 8.19 2.90
N LEU A 100 9.42 8.86 1.75
CA LEU A 100 10.19 8.53 0.56
C LEU A 100 11.68 8.85 0.72
N GLN A 101 12.02 9.90 1.46
CA GLN A 101 13.40 10.23 1.84
C GLN A 101 13.97 9.19 2.79
N GLU A 102 13.17 8.73 3.77
CA GLU A 102 13.57 7.63 4.64
C GLU A 102 13.80 6.34 3.84
N ILE A 103 12.92 6.01 2.88
CA ILE A 103 13.13 4.86 1.99
C ILE A 103 14.42 5.05 1.18
N ASP A 104 14.61 6.19 0.51
CA ASP A 104 15.82 6.49 -0.28
C ASP A 104 17.12 6.31 0.53
N ALA A 105 17.11 6.65 1.82
CA ALA A 105 18.27 6.46 2.70
C ALA A 105 18.60 4.99 2.94
N GLU A 106 17.62 4.09 2.89
CA GLU A 106 17.78 2.66 3.13
C GLU A 106 18.14 1.85 1.87
N LEU A 107 18.11 2.44 0.67
CA LEU A 107 18.36 1.73 -0.60
C LEU A 107 19.84 1.54 -1.01
N PRO A 108 20.79 2.44 -0.69
CA PRO A 108 22.15 2.36 -1.23
C PRO A 108 22.85 1.04 -0.91
N GLY A 109 23.47 0.43 -1.93
CA GLY A 109 24.23 -0.82 -1.78
C GLY A 109 23.40 -2.10 -1.71
N ARG A 110 22.06 -2.01 -1.79
CA ARG A 110 21.18 -3.18 -1.62
C ARG A 110 20.78 -3.79 -2.95
N ASN A 111 20.62 -5.11 -2.93
CA ASN A 111 20.04 -5.86 -4.04
C ASN A 111 18.57 -6.15 -3.77
N TYR A 112 17.66 -5.41 -4.42
CA TYR A 112 16.23 -5.58 -4.25
C TYR A 112 15.49 -5.49 -5.57
N ARG A 113 14.35 -6.17 -5.66
CA ARG A 113 13.39 -6.01 -6.75
C ARG A 113 11.96 -6.18 -6.24
N PHE A 114 11.03 -5.59 -6.97
CA PHE A 114 9.61 -5.70 -6.69
C PHE A 114 8.93 -6.69 -7.64
N GLU A 115 7.94 -7.41 -7.13
CA GLU A 115 7.00 -8.20 -7.91
C GLU A 115 5.60 -7.67 -7.61
N TRP A 116 4.93 -7.15 -8.65
CA TRP A 116 3.55 -6.75 -8.50
C TRP A 116 2.68 -8.00 -8.47
N VAL A 117 1.89 -8.13 -7.40
CA VAL A 117 0.85 -9.15 -7.29
C VAL A 117 -0.50 -8.50 -7.45
N LYS A 118 -1.46 -9.23 -8.03
CA LYS A 118 -2.82 -8.69 -8.14
C LYS A 118 -3.48 -8.75 -6.76
N GLY A 119 -4.01 -7.63 -6.29
CA GLY A 119 -4.86 -7.60 -5.11
C GLY A 119 -6.09 -8.52 -5.30
N HIS A 120 -6.48 -9.20 -4.22
CA HIS A 120 -7.49 -10.26 -4.14
C HIS A 120 -7.01 -11.68 -4.53
N ALA A 121 -7.41 -12.63 -3.66
CA ALA A 121 -7.15 -14.08 -3.58
C ALA A 121 -6.17 -14.73 -4.57
N ASN A 122 -5.25 -15.54 -4.01
CA ASN A 122 -4.26 -16.46 -4.59
C ASN A 122 -2.78 -16.08 -4.36
N HIS A 123 -2.48 -15.22 -3.38
CA HIS A 123 -1.10 -14.88 -3.00
C HIS A 123 -0.91 -15.01 -1.47
N PRO A 124 -0.57 -16.20 -0.94
CA PRO A 124 -0.56 -16.46 0.49
C PRO A 124 0.30 -15.50 1.33
N LEU A 125 1.46 -15.06 0.81
CA LEU A 125 2.28 -14.06 1.50
C LEU A 125 1.59 -12.70 1.57
N ASN A 126 0.96 -12.26 0.48
CA ASN A 126 0.26 -10.97 0.43
C ASN A 126 -0.98 -11.00 1.31
N GLU A 127 -1.77 -12.08 1.26
CA GLU A 127 -2.93 -12.27 2.14
C GLU A 127 -2.55 -12.27 3.62
N ALA A 128 -1.40 -12.86 3.96
CA ALA A 128 -0.86 -12.86 5.32
C ALA A 128 -0.40 -11.46 5.77
N ALA A 129 0.13 -10.64 4.86
CA ALA A 129 0.48 -9.24 5.12
C ALA A 129 -0.78 -8.37 5.26
N ASP A 130 -1.73 -8.45 4.33
CA ASP A 130 -3.04 -7.75 4.36
C ASP A 130 -3.76 -8.02 5.69
N THR A 131 -3.91 -9.30 6.04
CA THR A 131 -4.58 -9.71 7.28
C THR A 131 -3.95 -9.06 8.51
N ARG A 132 -2.61 -8.99 8.56
CA ARG A 132 -1.88 -8.38 9.67
C ARG A 132 -2.01 -6.87 9.67
N ALA A 133 -1.85 -6.21 8.52
CA ALA A 133 -2.02 -4.77 8.38
C ALA A 133 -3.45 -4.34 8.80
N ARG A 134 -4.46 -5.09 8.35
CA ARG A 134 -5.86 -4.89 8.72
C ARG A 134 -6.13 -5.13 10.20
N ALA A 135 -5.55 -6.17 10.79
CA ALA A 135 -5.69 -6.41 12.23
C ALA A 135 -5.16 -5.22 13.05
N VAL A 136 -4.07 -4.58 12.60
CA VAL A 136 -3.54 -3.37 13.26
C VAL A 136 -4.47 -2.17 13.09
N SER A 137 -4.99 -1.91 11.89
CA SER A 137 -5.90 -0.77 11.66
C SER A 137 -7.18 -0.91 12.49
N GLU A 138 -7.73 -2.11 12.59
CA GLU A 138 -8.85 -2.45 13.46
C GLU A 138 -8.52 -2.33 14.95
N ALA A 139 -7.32 -2.74 15.38
CA ALA A 139 -6.89 -2.57 16.76
C ALA A 139 -6.82 -1.08 17.14
N TYR A 140 -6.32 -0.21 16.25
CA TYR A 140 -6.33 1.24 16.46
C TYR A 140 -7.75 1.80 16.53
N GLN A 141 -8.67 1.33 15.69
CA GLN A 141 -10.07 1.75 15.72
C GLN A 141 -10.75 1.39 17.04
N ARG A 142 -10.48 0.19 17.59
CA ARG A 142 -11.09 -0.32 18.82
C ARG A 142 -10.32 0.03 20.10
N GLY A 143 -9.12 0.63 19.98
CA GLY A 143 -8.24 0.88 21.13
C GLY A 143 -7.66 -0.40 21.76
N ALA A 144 -7.49 -1.46 20.98
CA ALA A 144 -6.98 -2.75 21.42
C ALA A 144 -5.44 -2.83 21.34
N THR A 145 -4.87 -3.86 21.98
CA THR A 145 -3.43 -4.17 21.89
C THR A 145 -3.04 -4.56 20.47
N ILE A 146 -1.91 -4.05 19.99
CA ILE A 146 -1.39 -4.30 18.65
C ILE A 146 -0.28 -5.34 18.74
N ALA A 147 -0.38 -6.41 17.93
CA ALA A 147 0.67 -7.40 17.82
C ALA A 147 1.71 -6.93 16.79
N SER A 148 2.92 -6.60 17.24
CA SER A 148 4.00 -6.11 16.36
C SER A 148 4.77 -7.20 15.62
N GLY A 149 4.53 -8.47 15.95
CA GLY A 149 5.24 -9.62 15.36
C GLY A 149 6.62 -9.89 15.99
N PRO A 150 7.24 -11.04 15.65
CA PRO A 150 8.56 -11.44 16.15
C PRO A 150 9.72 -10.61 15.57
N GLY A 151 9.48 -9.79 14.56
CA GLY A 151 10.53 -9.06 13.84
C GLY A 151 11.23 -9.94 12.81
N PHE A 152 12.38 -9.49 12.32
CA PHE A 152 13.10 -10.20 11.27
C PHE A 152 13.94 -11.34 11.87
N VAL A 153 13.67 -12.55 11.40
CA VAL A 153 14.44 -13.76 11.67
C VAL A 153 14.97 -14.27 10.35
N ARG A 154 16.28 -14.55 10.27
CA ARG A 154 16.87 -15.06 9.03
C ARG A 154 16.31 -16.46 8.73
N PRO A 155 15.69 -16.67 7.55
CA PRO A 155 15.17 -17.99 7.18
C PRO A 155 16.27 -19.04 7.21
N GLY A 156 16.02 -20.18 7.86
CA GLY A 156 16.98 -21.29 7.96
C GLY A 156 17.94 -21.26 9.16
N VAL A 157 17.86 -20.24 10.02
CA VAL A 157 18.53 -20.27 11.33
C VAL A 157 17.44 -20.50 12.39
N SER A 158 17.37 -21.72 12.92
CA SER A 158 16.48 -22.02 14.05
C SER A 158 16.81 -21.08 15.20
N ALA A 159 15.87 -20.22 15.55
CA ALA A 159 16.02 -19.28 16.65
C ALA A 159 16.10 -20.06 17.98
N GLU A 160 17.30 -20.12 18.58
CA GLU A 160 17.42 -20.39 20.01
C GLU A 160 16.69 -19.27 20.76
N THR A 161 15.66 -19.68 21.50
CA THR A 161 14.80 -18.84 22.30
C THR A 161 15.63 -18.11 23.36
N ARG A 162 15.61 -16.78 23.36
CA ARG A 162 15.97 -15.97 24.53
C ARG A 162 14.76 -15.15 24.96
N PRO A 163 14.38 -15.18 26.25
CA PRO A 163 13.17 -14.54 26.72
C PRO A 163 13.29 -13.02 26.71
N SER A 164 12.17 -12.40 26.37
CA SER A 164 11.89 -10.98 26.29
C SER A 164 12.22 -10.24 27.60
N ASP A 165 12.97 -9.15 27.49
CA ASP A 165 13.11 -8.18 28.56
C ASP A 165 12.36 -6.90 28.17
N THR A 166 11.11 -6.81 28.62
CA THR A 166 10.23 -5.67 28.39
C THR A 166 10.71 -4.48 29.22
N ARG A 167 11.53 -3.61 28.63
CA ARG A 167 11.78 -2.26 29.18
C ARG A 167 10.87 -1.25 28.50
N LEU A 168 9.90 -0.77 29.25
CA LEU A 168 9.12 0.43 28.96
C LEU A 168 10.08 1.62 28.83
N VAL A 169 10.21 2.17 27.62
CA VAL A 169 10.82 3.48 27.39
C VAL A 169 9.71 4.40 26.92
N GLY A 170 9.22 5.23 27.84
CA GLY A 170 8.40 6.37 27.49
C GLY A 170 9.25 7.42 26.79
N THR A 171 8.80 7.89 25.64
CA THR A 171 9.29 9.14 25.04
C THR A 171 8.11 10.00 24.62
N ALA A 172 8.20 11.25 25.07
CA ALA A 172 7.19 12.28 24.96
C ALA A 172 6.78 12.60 23.51
N ALA A 173 5.50 12.95 23.36
CA ALA A 173 4.93 13.54 22.17
C ALA A 173 5.54 14.93 21.88
N PRO A 174 5.74 15.32 20.61
CA PRO A 174 5.82 16.72 20.26
C PRO A 174 4.42 17.31 20.10
N ALA A 175 4.28 18.52 20.62
CA ALA A 175 3.05 19.30 20.73
C ALA A 175 2.41 19.62 19.37
N ALA A 176 1.09 19.55 19.37
CA ALA A 176 0.21 19.97 18.30
C ALA A 176 0.38 21.47 17.98
N ARG A 177 0.49 21.79 16.69
CA ARG A 177 0.11 23.10 16.16
C ARG A 177 -1.15 22.91 15.32
N THR A 178 -2.22 23.57 15.75
CA THR A 178 -3.47 23.74 15.04
C THR A 178 -3.24 24.57 13.79
N ALA A 179 -3.48 23.99 12.62
CA ALA A 179 -3.68 24.72 11.38
C ALA A 179 -4.99 24.20 10.77
N ASP A 180 -5.97 25.11 10.74
CA ASP A 180 -7.25 24.97 10.10
C ASP A 180 -7.05 25.04 8.58
N ALA A 181 -7.31 23.94 7.88
CA ALA A 181 -7.45 23.88 6.43
C ALA A 181 -8.08 22.55 6.03
N ALA A 182 -9.28 22.62 5.44
CA ALA A 182 -9.96 21.48 4.83
C ALA A 182 -9.05 20.81 3.80
N ALA A 183 -8.65 19.57 4.07
CA ALA A 183 -7.85 18.76 3.17
C ALA A 183 -8.73 18.25 2.02
N VAL A 184 -8.58 18.90 0.86
CA VAL A 184 -9.07 18.40 -0.42
C VAL A 184 -8.22 17.20 -0.81
N LEU A 185 -8.89 16.06 -0.98
CA LEU A 185 -8.34 14.80 -1.49
C LEU A 185 -7.72 15.04 -2.88
N PHE A 186 -6.45 14.64 -3.03
CA PHE A 186 -5.65 14.46 -4.25
C PHE A 186 -6.18 15.07 -5.56
N ASP A 187 -5.40 16.04 -6.07
CA ASP A 187 -5.32 16.32 -7.51
C ASP A 187 -3.99 15.72 -8.02
N PHE A 188 -4.12 14.63 -8.79
CA PHE A 188 -3.06 14.04 -9.60
C PHE A 188 -2.80 15.02 -10.75
N ASP A 189 -1.60 15.59 -10.90
CA ASP A 189 -1.33 16.51 -12.03
C ASP A 189 -1.63 15.79 -13.37
N GLU A 190 -2.65 16.28 -14.08
CA GLU A 190 -3.04 15.94 -15.45
C GLU A 190 -2.64 14.55 -15.93
N LEU A 191 -3.37 13.55 -15.46
CA LEU A 191 -3.89 12.53 -16.36
C LEU A 191 -5.38 12.86 -16.48
N GLU A 192 -5.90 13.08 -17.68
CA GLU A 192 -7.36 13.18 -17.89
C GLU A 192 -8.02 11.97 -17.21
N VAL A 193 -8.63 12.21 -16.05
CA VAL A 193 -9.52 11.24 -15.42
C VAL A 193 -10.83 11.46 -16.15
N PRO A 194 -11.26 10.54 -17.02
CA PRO A 194 -12.56 10.70 -17.63
C PRO A 194 -13.61 10.72 -16.52
N ASP A 195 -14.49 11.74 -16.50
CA ASP A 195 -15.71 11.80 -15.67
C ASP A 195 -16.71 10.66 -16.00
N THR A 196 -16.28 9.71 -16.84
CA THR A 196 -17.01 8.54 -17.28
C THR A 196 -16.30 7.29 -16.81
N VAL A 197 -17.03 6.41 -16.12
CA VAL A 197 -16.58 5.05 -15.82
C VAL A 197 -17.03 4.12 -16.94
N ASP A 198 -16.09 3.36 -17.50
CA ASP A 198 -16.42 2.32 -18.47
C ASP A 198 -16.93 1.06 -17.77
N VAL A 199 -18.17 0.67 -18.09
CA VAL A 199 -18.77 -0.58 -17.63
C VAL A 199 -18.73 -1.60 -18.76
N VAL A 200 -17.89 -2.64 -18.61
CA VAL A 200 -17.79 -3.73 -19.58
C VAL A 200 -18.68 -4.89 -19.14
N VAL A 201 -19.63 -5.28 -20.00
CA VAL A 201 -20.53 -6.42 -19.76
C VAL A 201 -20.37 -7.43 -20.90
N THR A 202 -20.16 -8.70 -20.56
CA THR A 202 -20.13 -9.79 -21.53
C THR A 202 -21.53 -10.33 -21.78
N LEU A 203 -21.96 -10.37 -23.05
CA LEU A 203 -23.26 -10.89 -23.47
C LEU A 203 -23.08 -12.13 -24.34
N SER A 204 -23.99 -13.10 -24.19
CA SER A 204 -24.16 -14.15 -25.20
C SER A 204 -24.74 -13.57 -26.49
N ALA A 205 -24.56 -14.27 -27.63
CA ALA A 205 -25.08 -13.84 -28.92
C ALA A 205 -26.60 -13.54 -28.88
N ALA A 206 -27.37 -14.41 -28.22
CA ALA A 206 -28.82 -14.24 -28.07
C ALA A 206 -29.20 -13.02 -27.19
N GLN A 207 -28.39 -12.68 -26.18
CA GLN A 207 -28.60 -11.48 -25.37
C GLN A 207 -28.29 -10.21 -26.16
N PHE A 208 -27.24 -10.22 -26.97
CA PHE A 208 -26.89 -9.09 -27.84
C PHE A 208 -27.95 -8.83 -28.92
N GLU A 209 -28.50 -9.88 -29.53
CA GLU A 209 -29.60 -9.76 -30.49
C GLU A 209 -30.85 -9.15 -29.85
N ARG A 210 -31.24 -9.61 -28.66
CA ARG A 210 -32.38 -9.04 -27.92
C ARG A 210 -32.17 -7.56 -27.56
N LEU A 211 -30.97 -7.19 -27.12
CA LEU A 211 -30.63 -5.80 -26.83
C LEU A 211 -30.75 -4.93 -28.09
N THR A 212 -30.20 -5.41 -29.21
CA THR A 212 -30.22 -4.69 -30.49
C THR A 212 -31.63 -4.53 -31.04
N ALA A 213 -32.46 -5.58 -30.95
CA ALA A 213 -33.86 -5.53 -31.38
C ALA A 213 -34.66 -4.49 -30.56
N ARG A 214 -34.51 -4.48 -29.23
CA ARG A 214 -35.18 -3.50 -28.35
C ARG A 214 -34.74 -2.06 -28.65
N ALA A 215 -33.45 -1.84 -28.91
CA ALA A 215 -32.93 -0.53 -29.26
C ALA A 215 -33.54 -0.01 -30.58
N ARG A 216 -33.64 -0.88 -31.60
CA ARG A 216 -34.28 -0.54 -32.89
C ARG A 216 -35.74 -0.16 -32.74
N THR A 217 -36.53 -0.87 -31.92
CA THR A 217 -37.94 -0.52 -31.69
C THR A 217 -38.10 0.86 -31.08
N ARG A 218 -37.12 1.32 -30.30
CA ARG A 218 -37.11 2.66 -29.69
C ARG A 218 -36.40 3.71 -30.55
N GLY A 219 -35.86 3.35 -31.71
CA GLY A 219 -35.12 4.26 -32.58
C GLY A 219 -33.80 4.77 -31.99
N VAL A 220 -33.25 4.08 -30.98
CA VAL A 220 -32.02 4.47 -30.28
C VAL A 220 -30.93 3.42 -30.48
N ARG A 221 -29.69 3.76 -30.10
CA ARG A 221 -28.57 2.81 -30.11
C ARG A 221 -28.59 1.89 -28.87
N PRO A 222 -28.03 0.67 -28.96
CA PRO A 222 -27.92 -0.25 -27.81
C PRO A 222 -27.26 0.36 -26.57
N ASP A 223 -26.18 1.13 -26.76
CA ASP A 223 -25.48 1.81 -25.66
C ASP A 223 -26.33 2.90 -25.01
N GLN A 224 -27.12 3.65 -25.79
CA GLN A 224 -28.07 4.63 -25.27
C GLN A 224 -29.21 3.97 -24.49
N LEU A 225 -29.73 2.84 -24.99
CA LEU A 225 -30.74 2.06 -24.28
C LEU A 225 -30.23 1.53 -22.92
N LEU A 226 -28.95 1.16 -22.83
CA LEU A 226 -28.34 0.74 -21.56
C LEU A 226 -28.16 1.93 -20.60
N ARG A 227 -27.85 3.12 -21.11
CA ARG A 227 -27.76 4.34 -20.29
C ARG A 227 -29.09 4.74 -19.66
N GLU A 228 -30.23 4.44 -20.30
CA GLU A 228 -31.58 4.69 -19.75
C GLU A 228 -31.95 3.78 -18.55
N LEU A 229 -31.16 2.74 -18.25
CA LEU A 229 -31.41 1.82 -17.12
C LEU A 229 -30.75 2.26 -15.81
N ILE A 230 -29.97 3.34 -15.85
CA ILE A 230 -29.25 3.96 -14.72
C ILE A 230 -29.95 5.28 -14.40
#